data_AF-A0A832F7S3-F1
#
_entry.id   AF-A0A832F7S3-F1
#
_cell.length_a   1.000
_cell.length_b   1.000
_cell.length_c   1.000
_cell.angle_alpha   90.00
_cell.angle_beta   90.00
_cell.angle_gamma   90.00
#
_symmetry.space_group_name_H-M   'P 1'
#
loop_
_entity.id
_entity.type
_entity.pdbx_description
1 polymer ?
#
loop_
_entity_poly.entity_id
_entity_poly.type
_entity_poly.pdbx_seq_one_letter_code
_entity_poly.pdbx_strand_id
1 'polypeptide(L)'
;MFGNFFKRNKALVPGLFTGHFVEPKAFYVAEFNRIPCVTFIGELDTTKAFAFFEDQLQMQVKAIYQHNYFNYEEQKMFFNNTIFLLYDNRLIELAHDYCQVFHTNLQYDWANKLVKDLAQFRKAEAPAKENRVIGFARQREMN
;
A
#
# COMPACT_ATOMS: atom_id res chain seq x y z
N MET A 1 -41.19 -13.45 2.00
CA MET A 1 -41.05 -12.00 1.72
C MET A 1 -40.36 -11.34 2.90
N PHE A 2 -39.07 -11.01 2.78
CA PHE A 2 -38.42 -10.04 3.69
C PHE A 2 -37.40 -9.27 2.85
N GLY A 3 -37.87 -8.18 2.26
CA GLY A 3 -37.03 -7.26 1.49
C GLY A 3 -36.06 -6.53 2.42
N ASN A 4 -34.79 -6.51 2.04
CA ASN A 4 -33.73 -5.76 2.70
C ASN A 4 -34.12 -4.28 2.90
N PHE A 5 -34.45 -3.91 4.14
CA PHE A 5 -34.79 -2.53 4.54
C PHE A 5 -33.60 -1.69 5.00
N PHE A 6 -32.38 -2.22 4.95
CA PHE A 6 -31.18 -1.43 5.28
C PHE A 6 -30.58 -0.85 4.01
N LYS A 7 -31.15 0.25 3.50
CA LYS A 7 -30.38 1.17 2.67
C LYS A 7 -29.22 1.66 3.52
N ARG A 8 -28.03 1.13 3.25
CA ARG A 8 -26.79 1.64 3.83
C ARG A 8 -26.62 3.06 3.26
N ASN A 9 -27.08 4.06 4.00
CA ASN A 9 -26.70 5.44 3.71
C ASN A 9 -25.18 5.47 3.88
N LYS A 10 -24.45 5.50 2.76
CA LYS A 10 -23.02 5.83 2.81
C LYS A 10 -22.97 7.24 3.38
N ALA A 11 -22.60 7.35 4.66
CA ALA A 11 -22.39 8.65 5.27
C ALA A 11 -21.42 9.41 4.38
N LEU A 12 -21.68 10.70 4.13
CA LEU A 12 -20.70 11.59 3.53
C LEU A 12 -19.49 11.56 4.46
N VAL A 13 -18.41 10.87 4.07
CA VAL A 13 -17.16 10.82 4.83
C VAL A 13 -16.32 12.01 4.37
N PRO A 14 -16.17 13.05 5.19
CA PRO A 14 -15.31 14.18 4.84
C PRO A 14 -13.89 13.68 4.59
N GLY A 15 -13.24 14.18 3.54
CA GLY A 15 -11.88 13.76 3.19
C GLY A 15 -11.78 12.38 2.52
N LEU A 16 -12.88 11.80 2.02
CA LEU A 16 -12.80 10.58 1.21
C LEU A 16 -11.88 10.76 -0.01
N PHE A 17 -11.91 11.94 -0.62
CA PHE A 17 -11.01 12.33 -1.68
C PHE A 17 -10.06 13.40 -1.14
N THR A 18 -8.80 13.03 -0.95
CA THR A 18 -7.76 13.95 -0.44
C THR A 18 -6.63 13.99 -1.46
N GLY A 19 -6.29 15.19 -1.95
CA GLY A 19 -5.36 15.33 -3.07
C GLY A 19 -5.98 14.85 -4.39
N HIS A 20 -5.33 13.91 -5.07
CA HIS A 20 -5.74 13.42 -6.40
C HIS A 20 -6.39 12.04 -6.38
N PHE A 21 -6.51 11.41 -5.21
CA PHE A 21 -7.06 10.06 -5.09
C PHE A 21 -7.86 9.84 -3.81
N VAL A 22 -8.36 8.63 -3.64
CA VAL A 22 -9.13 8.20 -2.47
C VAL A 22 -8.19 8.07 -1.27
N GLU A 23 -8.59 8.63 -0.13
CA GLU A 23 -7.90 8.42 1.14
C GLU A 23 -8.30 7.04 1.71
N PRO A 24 -7.35 6.09 1.90
CA PRO A 24 -7.66 4.71 2.28
C PRO A 24 -8.35 4.54 3.65
N LYS A 25 -8.00 5.32 4.67
CA LYS A 25 -8.63 5.30 6.01
C LYS A 25 -10.06 5.80 5.92
N ALA A 26 -10.29 6.92 5.24
CA ALA A 26 -11.64 7.45 5.03
C ALA A 26 -12.49 6.45 4.22
N PHE A 27 -11.89 5.81 3.22
CA PHE A 27 -12.55 4.79 2.42
C PHE A 27 -12.89 3.53 3.22
N TYR A 28 -11.98 3.05 4.07
CA TYR A 28 -12.24 1.93 4.96
C TYR A 28 -13.44 2.21 5.89
N VAL A 29 -13.48 3.40 6.49
CA VAL A 29 -14.62 3.82 7.34
C VAL A 29 -15.91 3.87 6.52
N ALA A 30 -15.88 4.44 5.32
CA ALA A 30 -17.04 4.53 4.43
C ALA A 30 -17.60 3.14 4.02
N GLU A 31 -16.71 2.18 3.77
CA GLU A 31 -17.07 0.86 3.24
C GLU A 31 -17.45 -0.14 4.35
N PHE A 32 -16.81 -0.05 5.51
CA PHE A 32 -16.99 -1.01 6.62
C PHE A 32 -17.70 -0.44 7.85
N ASN A 33 -17.92 0.88 7.92
CA ASN A 33 -18.46 1.57 9.09
C ASN A 33 -17.69 1.24 10.39
N ARG A 34 -16.35 1.16 10.27
CA ARG A 34 -15.42 0.76 11.32
C ARG A 34 -14.10 1.52 11.17
N ILE A 35 -13.38 1.70 12.28
CA ILE A 35 -12.02 2.24 12.27
C ILE A 35 -11.03 1.07 12.08
N PRO A 36 -10.07 1.15 11.14
CA PRO A 36 -9.09 0.10 10.92
C PRO A 36 -7.94 0.15 11.93
N CYS A 37 -7.39 -1.01 12.25
CA CYS A 37 -5.96 -1.15 12.58
C CYS A 37 -5.15 -1.02 11.28
N VAL A 38 -3.98 -0.38 11.35
CA VAL A 38 -3.12 -0.15 10.20
C VAL A 38 -1.76 -0.78 10.45
N THR A 39 -1.35 -1.68 9.55
CA THR A 39 0.00 -2.25 9.50
C THR A 39 0.72 -1.67 8.29
N PHE A 40 1.98 -1.29 8.46
CA PHE A 40 2.79 -0.65 7.42
C PHE A 40 4.06 -1.46 7.13
N ILE A 41 4.43 -1.54 5.86
CA ILE A 41 5.74 -2.01 5.40
C ILE A 41 6.22 -1.11 4.26
N GLY A 42 7.44 -0.60 4.39
CA GLY A 42 8.08 0.27 3.40
C GLY A 42 9.19 -0.43 2.62
N GLU A 43 9.85 0.34 1.77
CA GLU A 43 11.00 -0.07 0.94
C GLU A 43 10.69 -1.30 0.05
N LEU A 44 9.46 -1.43 -0.41
CA LEU A 44 9.03 -2.52 -1.27
C LEU A 44 9.36 -2.27 -2.73
N ASP A 45 9.74 -3.35 -3.42
CA ASP A 45 9.60 -3.48 -4.86
C ASP A 45 8.11 -3.64 -5.18
N THR A 46 7.47 -2.52 -5.49
CA THR A 46 6.03 -2.45 -5.73
C THR A 46 5.58 -3.25 -6.96
N THR A 47 6.47 -3.49 -7.93
CA THR A 47 6.14 -4.33 -9.09
C THR A 47 5.98 -5.78 -8.66
N LYS A 48 6.91 -6.30 -7.84
CA LYS A 48 6.81 -7.65 -7.29
C LYS A 48 5.65 -7.80 -6.31
N ALA A 49 5.45 -6.80 -5.44
CA ALA A 49 4.33 -6.81 -4.50
C ALA A 49 2.97 -6.81 -5.21
N PHE A 50 2.84 -6.02 -6.29
CA PHE A 50 1.61 -6.01 -7.10
C PHE A 50 1.36 -7.38 -7.76
N ALA A 51 2.38 -7.97 -8.38
CA ALA A 51 2.26 -9.30 -8.99
C ALA A 51 1.89 -10.38 -7.95
N PHE A 52 2.45 -10.30 -6.73
CA PHE A 52 2.08 -11.16 -5.63
C PHE A 52 0.59 -11.02 -5.24
N PHE A 53 0.05 -9.81 -5.22
CA PHE A 53 -1.37 -9.60 -4.92
C PHE A 53 -2.28 -10.11 -6.03
N GLU A 54 -1.92 -9.92 -7.30
CA GLU A 54 -2.70 -10.45 -8.43
C GLU A 54 -2.79 -11.98 -8.40
N ASP A 55 -1.72 -12.67 -7.99
CA ASP A 55 -1.68 -14.12 -7.92
C ASP A 55 -2.34 -14.67 -6.64
N GLN A 56 -1.97 -14.15 -5.48
CA GLN A 56 -2.33 -14.76 -4.19
C GLN A 56 -3.65 -14.23 -3.60
N LEU A 57 -4.08 -13.03 -3.98
CA LEU A 57 -5.25 -12.38 -3.39
C LEU A 57 -6.45 -12.29 -4.33
N GLN A 58 -6.35 -12.76 -5.58
CA GLN A 58 -7.41 -12.59 -6.58
C GLN A 58 -8.81 -13.02 -6.09
N MET A 59 -8.90 -14.17 -5.41
CA MET A 59 -10.16 -14.70 -4.88
C MET A 59 -10.71 -13.92 -3.67
N GLN A 60 -9.86 -13.12 -3.01
CA GLN A 60 -10.22 -12.29 -1.87
C GLN A 60 -10.56 -10.85 -2.27
N VAL A 61 -10.20 -10.44 -3.50
CA VAL A 61 -10.42 -9.09 -4.01
C VAL A 61 -11.88 -8.89 -4.39
N LYS A 62 -12.51 -7.92 -3.73
CA LYS A 62 -13.85 -7.43 -4.06
C LYS A 62 -13.79 -6.37 -5.16
N ALA A 63 -12.82 -5.47 -5.09
CA ALA A 63 -12.61 -4.41 -6.08
C ALA A 63 -11.18 -3.87 -6.02
N ILE A 64 -10.72 -3.29 -7.14
CA ILE A 64 -9.43 -2.61 -7.26
C ILE A 64 -9.69 -1.19 -7.73
N TYR A 65 -9.07 -0.22 -7.06
CA TYR A 65 -9.11 1.19 -7.42
C TYR A 65 -7.69 1.69 -7.64
N GLN A 66 -7.46 2.44 -8.73
CA GLN A 66 -6.11 2.91 -9.06
C GLN A 66 -6.10 4.40 -9.39
N HIS A 67 -5.02 5.06 -9.00
CA HIS A 67 -4.69 6.39 -9.48
C HIS A 67 -3.71 6.25 -10.65
N ASN A 68 -4.20 6.56 -11.84
CA ASN A 68 -3.49 6.35 -13.09
C ASN A 68 -3.00 7.68 -13.67
N TYR A 69 -1.86 7.64 -14.35
CA TYR A 69 -1.33 8.75 -15.12
C TYR A 69 -0.83 8.26 -16.48
N PHE A 70 -0.82 9.15 -17.46
CA PHE A 70 -0.32 8.86 -18.81
C PHE A 70 1.13 9.30 -18.93
N ASN A 71 2.02 8.41 -19.35
CA ASN A 71 3.40 8.73 -19.69
C ASN A 71 3.50 9.03 -21.19
N TYR A 72 3.89 10.26 -21.53
CA TYR A 72 4.02 10.70 -22.92
C TYR A 72 5.22 10.11 -23.65
N GLU A 73 6.32 9.77 -22.95
CA GLU A 73 7.49 9.16 -23.58
C GLU A 73 7.19 7.73 -24.01
N GLU A 74 6.50 6.98 -23.14
CA GLU A 74 6.15 5.58 -23.40
C GLU A 74 4.79 5.41 -24.11
N GLN A 75 4.00 6.47 -24.23
CA GLN A 75 2.64 6.46 -24.77
C GLN A 75 1.73 5.40 -24.09
N LYS A 76 1.88 5.26 -22.77
CA LYS A 76 1.19 4.23 -21.97
C LYS A 76 0.65 4.80 -20.66
N MET A 77 -0.39 4.15 -20.14
CA MET A 77 -0.89 4.42 -18.79
C MET A 77 -0.06 3.66 -17.75
N PHE A 78 0.23 4.35 -16.66
CA PHE A 78 0.87 3.83 -15.46
C PHE A 78 -0.01 4.14 -14.25
N PHE A 79 0.25 3.48 -13.13
CA PHE A 79 -0.40 3.76 -11.85
C PHE A 79 0.66 4.01 -10.78
N ASN A 80 0.34 4.88 -9.81
CA ASN A 80 1.24 5.19 -8.69
C ASN A 80 0.67 4.79 -7.31
N ASN A 81 -0.64 4.56 -7.24
CA ASN A 81 -1.35 4.10 -6.05
C ASN A 81 -2.43 3.11 -6.48
N THR A 82 -2.47 1.96 -5.82
CA THR A 82 -3.53 0.96 -5.96
C THR A 82 -4.12 0.63 -4.59
N ILE A 83 -5.45 0.70 -4.51
CA ILE A 83 -6.22 0.21 -3.36
C ILE A 83 -6.91 -1.10 -3.75
N PHE A 84 -6.60 -2.17 -3.03
CA PHE A 84 -7.31 -3.44 -3.08
C PHE A 84 -8.34 -3.48 -1.96
N LEU A 85 -9.62 -3.45 -2.33
CA LEU A 85 -10.70 -3.71 -1.40
C LEU A 85 -10.92 -5.23 -1.35
N LEU A 86 -10.76 -5.82 -0.17
CA LEU A 86 -10.93 -7.26 0.03
C LEU A 86 -12.24 -7.56 0.78
N TYR A 87 -12.65 -8.82 0.79
CA TYR A 87 -13.67 -9.30 1.72
C TYR A 87 -13.23 -9.19 3.19
N ASP A 88 -14.17 -9.41 4.11
CA ASP A 88 -13.94 -9.49 5.56
C ASP A 88 -13.35 -8.22 6.23
N ASN A 89 -13.71 -7.02 5.78
CA ASN A 89 -13.22 -5.76 6.36
C ASN A 89 -11.69 -5.62 6.25
N ARG A 90 -11.15 -5.92 5.07
CA ARG A 90 -9.74 -5.78 4.76
C ARG A 90 -9.55 -4.86 3.57
N LEU A 91 -8.53 -4.02 3.63
CA LEU A 91 -8.16 -3.13 2.55
C LEU A 91 -6.64 -3.06 2.52
N ILE A 92 -6.07 -3.00 1.32
CA ILE A 92 -4.64 -2.84 1.11
C ILE A 92 -4.42 -1.63 0.23
N GLU A 93 -3.53 -0.74 0.63
CA GLU A 93 -2.97 0.29 -0.24
C GLU A 93 -1.54 -0.11 -0.60
N LEU A 94 -1.23 -0.11 -1.91
CA LEU A 94 0.12 -0.23 -2.43
C LEU A 94 0.44 1.05 -3.21
N ALA A 95 1.41 1.81 -2.73
CA ALA A 95 1.78 3.09 -3.34
C ALA A 95 3.28 3.34 -3.21
N HIS A 96 3.85 3.98 -4.24
CA HIS A 96 5.26 4.40 -4.26
C HIS A 96 6.24 3.23 -4.00
N ASP A 97 6.69 3.05 -2.77
CA ASP A 97 7.55 1.98 -2.28
C ASP A 97 7.05 1.39 -0.94
N TYR A 98 5.77 1.50 -0.64
CA TYR A 98 5.19 0.98 0.59
C TYR A 98 3.85 0.29 0.37
N CYS A 99 3.46 -0.48 1.38
CA CYS A 99 2.16 -1.08 1.50
C CYS A 99 1.57 -0.76 2.88
N GLN A 100 0.31 -0.33 2.91
CA GLN A 100 -0.51 -0.24 4.12
C GLN A 100 -1.61 -1.29 4.09
N VAL A 101 -1.74 -2.02 5.19
CA VAL A 101 -2.74 -3.07 5.37
C VAL A 101 -3.71 -2.60 6.45
N PHE A 102 -4.97 -2.47 6.07
CA PHE A 102 -6.06 -2.05 6.93
C PHE A 102 -6.90 -3.26 7.32
N HIS A 103 -7.06 -3.49 8.61
CA HIS A 103 -7.71 -4.70 9.13
C HIS A 103 -8.39 -4.44 10.47
N THR A 104 -9.16 -5.42 10.96
CA THR A 104 -9.65 -5.41 12.33
C THR A 104 -8.61 -5.96 13.32
N ASN A 105 -8.78 -5.69 14.61
CA ASN A 105 -7.93 -6.25 15.66
C ASN A 105 -7.96 -7.79 15.73
N LEU A 106 -9.01 -8.44 15.19
CA LEU A 106 -9.12 -9.90 15.13
C LEU A 106 -8.33 -10.54 13.98
N GLN A 107 -7.76 -9.73 13.08
CA GLN A 107 -7.11 -10.17 11.85
C GLN A 107 -5.59 -9.93 11.87
N TYR A 108 -5.02 -9.79 13.06
CA TYR A 108 -3.59 -9.51 13.21
C TYR A 108 -2.71 -10.60 12.60
N ASP A 109 -3.06 -11.88 12.77
CA ASP A 109 -2.29 -12.99 12.20
C ASP A 109 -2.28 -12.97 10.67
N TRP A 110 -3.41 -12.60 10.06
CA TRP A 110 -3.50 -12.42 8.61
C TRP A 110 -2.63 -11.26 8.14
N ALA A 111 -2.71 -10.09 8.79
CA ALA A 111 -1.91 -8.93 8.44
C ALA A 111 -0.41 -9.21 8.63
N ASN A 112 -0.02 -9.86 9.72
CA ASN A 112 1.36 -10.27 10.01
C ASN A 112 1.90 -11.26 8.97
N LYS A 113 1.09 -12.26 8.59
CA LYS A 113 1.48 -13.18 7.51
C LYS A 113 1.70 -12.43 6.20
N LEU A 114 0.76 -11.56 5.83
CA LEU A 114 0.86 -10.78 4.60
C LEU A 114 2.13 -9.92 4.57
N VAL A 115 2.42 -9.21 5.66
CA VAL A 115 3.63 -8.38 5.76
C VAL A 115 4.91 -9.23 5.72
N LYS A 116 4.92 -10.42 6.30
CA LYS A 116 6.06 -11.35 6.18
C LYS A 116 6.28 -11.85 4.77
N ASP A 117 5.19 -12.14 4.04
CA ASP A 117 5.28 -12.53 2.63
C ASP A 117 5.82 -11.35 1.80
N LEU A 118 5.32 -10.14 2.04
CA LEU A 118 5.78 -8.91 1.37
C LEU A 118 7.23 -8.53 1.69
N ALA A 119 7.74 -8.86 2.88
CA ALA A 119 9.11 -8.58 3.27
C ALA A 119 10.15 -9.23 2.34
N GLN A 120 9.78 -10.30 1.64
CA GLN A 120 10.61 -10.94 0.62
C GLN A 120 10.86 -10.03 -0.60
N PHE A 121 10.01 -9.02 -0.80
CA PHE A 121 10.10 -8.05 -1.90
C PHE A 121 10.70 -6.72 -1.46
N ARG A 122 11.31 -6.63 -0.27
CA ARG A 122 12.06 -5.43 0.12
C ARG A 122 13.16 -5.17 -0.90
N LYS A 123 13.24 -3.92 -1.39
CA LYS A 123 14.33 -3.46 -2.25
C LYS A 123 15.63 -3.73 -1.52
N ALA A 124 16.58 -4.37 -2.22
CA ALA A 124 17.93 -4.43 -1.72
C ALA A 124 18.42 -3.00 -1.49
N GLU A 125 19.05 -2.74 -0.35
CA GLU A 125 19.76 -1.48 -0.16
C GLU A 125 20.70 -1.32 -1.35
N ALA A 126 20.61 -0.18 -2.05
CA ALA A 126 21.68 0.19 -2.98
C ALA A 126 22.97 0.09 -2.17
N PRO A 127 24.02 -0.58 -2.68
CA PRO A 127 25.28 -0.67 -1.95
C PRO A 127 25.62 0.75 -1.52
N ALA A 128 25.74 0.96 -0.20
CA ALA A 128 26.10 2.26 0.34
C ALA A 128 27.24 2.76 -0.53
N LYS A 129 27.07 3.93 -1.18
CA LYS A 129 28.17 4.54 -1.91
C LYS A 129 29.34 4.48 -0.96
N GLU A 130 30.33 3.70 -1.34
CA GLU A 130 31.46 3.35 -0.52
C GLU A 130 32.15 4.69 -0.23
N ASN A 131 31.79 5.35 0.88
CA ASN A 131 32.66 6.32 1.49
C ASN A 131 33.83 5.47 1.94
N ARG A 132 34.78 5.26 1.02
CA ARG A 132 36.10 4.73 1.29
C ARG A 132 36.77 5.72 2.23
N VAL A 133 36.40 5.65 3.50
CA VAL A 133 37.27 6.07 4.57
C VAL A 133 38.32 4.97 4.64
N ILE A 134 39.30 5.08 3.74
CA ILE A 134 40.58 4.39 3.90
C ILE A 134 41.11 4.87 5.25
N GLY A 135 41.34 3.90 6.14
CA GLY A 135 41.75 4.15 7.51
C GLY A 135 42.86 5.19 7.64
N PHE A 136 42.75 6.02 8.67
CA PHE A 136 43.87 6.67 9.36
C PHE A 136 44.95 7.36 8.51
N ALA A 137 44.61 8.04 7.42
CA ALA A 137 45.53 8.99 6.79
C ALA A 137 44.87 10.37 6.68
N ARG A 138 45.03 11.19 7.72
CA ARG A 138 44.89 12.65 7.60
C ARG A 138 45.99 13.12 6.64
N GLN A 139 45.63 13.53 5.43
CA GLN A 139 46.52 14.41 4.67
C GLN A 139 46.37 15.81 5.28
N ARG A 140 47.33 16.17 6.14
CA ARG A 140 47.58 17.57 6.49
C ARG A 140 48.14 18.21 5.23
N GLU A 141 47.38 19.07 4.58
CA GLU A 141 47.98 20.08 3.70
C GLU A 141 48.41 21.25 4.59
N MET A 142 49.72 21.33 4.81
CA MET A 142 50.44 22.55 5.19
C MET A 142 51.10 23.07 3.92
N ASN A 143 50.60 24.19 3.41
CA ASN A 143 51.32 25.45 3.14
C ASN A 143 50.41 26.39 2.34
#